data_AF-A0A7V2ZLP2-F1
#
_entry.id   AF-A0A7V2ZLP2-F1
#
_cell.length_a   1.000
_cell.length_b   1.000
_cell.length_c   1.000
_cell.angle_alpha   90.00
_cell.angle_beta   90.00
_cell.angle_gamma   90.00
#
_symmetry.space_group_name_H-M   'P 1'
#
loop_
_entity.id
_entity.type
_entity.pdbx_description
1 polymer ?
#
loop_
_entity_poly.entity_id
_entity_poly.type
_entity_poly.pdbx_seq_one_letter_code
_entity_poly.pdbx_strand_id
1 'polypeptide(L)'
;MFKSSSEIFNEKVSLIYEYNKQTPLFVRMANIHLEKDNPQEALIILNAGLIHYPDHPVAIFLIAKAHTALGNYSQAIKFLKKGSELIHSPKTYDFYLREIEAIKKQKIFYNVDDKSVKQPAQQKEEKDLTSVFFTETVKKIAEELKEAENVLINSVQEEPQSPSYNLIDDSLILSETLAKIYVNQREYEEAIRIYEKLKVKIPEKSNYFDSKIGELKLKLETDQI
;
A
#
# COMPACT_ATOMS: atom_id res chain seq x y z
N MET A 1 -23.95 18.54 7.61
CA MET A 1 -22.68 18.54 8.38
C MET A 1 -21.56 18.89 7.42
N PHE A 2 -20.70 19.85 7.75
CA PHE A 2 -19.50 20.15 6.96
C PHE A 2 -18.44 19.10 7.27
N LYS A 3 -17.81 18.53 6.23
CA LYS A 3 -16.69 17.60 6.39
C LYS A 3 -15.47 18.34 6.89
N SER A 4 -14.75 17.74 7.83
CA SER A 4 -13.45 18.23 8.28
C SER A 4 -12.40 18.10 7.17
N SER A 5 -11.33 18.89 7.25
CA SER A 5 -10.20 18.79 6.32
C SER A 5 -9.59 17.39 6.29
N SER A 6 -9.60 16.67 7.43
CA SER A 6 -9.11 15.28 7.53
C SER A 6 -10.01 14.31 6.76
N GLU A 7 -11.33 14.46 6.88
CA GLU A 7 -12.30 13.63 6.14
C GLU A 7 -12.20 13.87 4.63
N ILE A 8 -12.10 15.14 4.21
CA ILE A 8 -11.90 15.49 2.79
C ILE A 8 -10.60 14.89 2.26
N PHE A 9 -9.52 14.94 3.05
CA PHE A 9 -8.26 14.32 2.65
C PHE A 9 -8.38 12.81 2.54
N ASN A 10 -9.01 12.14 3.51
CA ASN A 10 -9.22 10.70 3.49
C ASN A 10 -10.07 10.26 2.29
N GLU A 11 -11.10 11.01 1.92
CA GLU A 11 -11.89 10.75 0.72
C GLU A 11 -11.07 10.83 -0.57
N LYS A 12 -10.20 11.84 -0.69
CA LYS A 12 -9.29 11.95 -1.83
C LYS A 12 -8.33 10.77 -1.91
N VAL A 13 -7.81 10.32 -0.76
CA VAL A 13 -6.95 9.14 -0.71
C VAL A 13 -7.70 7.90 -1.15
N SER A 14 -8.94 7.69 -0.69
CA SER A 14 -9.79 6.58 -1.12
C SER A 14 -9.99 6.59 -2.64
N LEU A 15 -10.36 7.74 -3.22
CA LEU A 15 -10.58 7.86 -4.67
C LEU A 15 -9.32 7.53 -5.48
N ILE A 16 -8.15 8.02 -5.05
CA ILE A 16 -6.89 7.73 -5.74
C ILE A 16 -6.55 6.24 -5.65
N TYR A 17 -6.74 5.64 -4.48
CA TYR A 17 -6.47 4.21 -4.26
C TYR A 17 -7.43 3.30 -5.03
N GLU A 18 -8.71 3.68 -5.12
CA GLU A 18 -9.71 2.97 -5.92
C GLU A 18 -9.38 3.01 -7.41
N TYR A 19 -8.91 4.15 -7.91
CA TYR A 19 -8.47 4.30 -9.30
C TYR A 19 -7.18 3.51 -9.60
N ASN A 20 -6.20 3.54 -8.70
CA ASN A 20 -4.95 2.80 -8.85
C ASN A 20 -4.54 2.12 -7.54
N LYS A 21 -4.82 0.82 -7.43
CA LYS A 21 -4.48 0.00 -6.25
C LYS A 21 -2.99 -0.21 -6.03
N GLN A 22 -2.16 0.08 -7.04
CA GLN A 22 -0.69 0.00 -6.94
C GLN A 22 -0.08 1.31 -6.44
N THR A 23 -0.89 2.30 -6.04
CA THR A 23 -0.37 3.56 -5.50
C THR A 23 0.36 3.36 -4.16
N PRO A 24 1.45 4.11 -3.88
CA PRO A 24 2.09 4.11 -2.57
C PRO A 24 1.16 4.57 -1.43
N LEU A 25 0.03 5.21 -1.76
CA LEU A 25 -0.96 5.66 -0.77
C LEU A 25 -1.73 4.53 -0.08
N PHE A 26 -1.52 3.26 -0.46
CA PHE A 26 -2.13 2.10 0.20
C PHE A 26 -1.90 2.09 1.71
N VAL A 27 -0.74 2.56 2.20
CA VAL A 27 -0.47 2.66 3.65
C VAL A 27 -1.40 3.64 4.36
N ARG A 28 -1.76 4.74 3.68
CA ARG A 28 -2.71 5.72 4.21
C ARG A 28 -4.12 5.14 4.20
N MET A 29 -4.50 4.47 3.12
CA MET A 29 -5.79 3.79 3.02
C MET A 29 -5.94 2.72 4.11
N ALA A 30 -4.91 1.90 4.33
CA ALA A 30 -4.89 0.92 5.42
C ALA A 30 -5.00 1.58 6.80
N ASN A 31 -4.31 2.71 7.04
CA ASN A 31 -4.43 3.42 8.29
C ASN A 31 -5.84 3.99 8.52
N ILE A 32 -6.53 4.46 7.47
CA ILE A 32 -7.94 4.87 7.56
C ILE A 32 -8.82 3.68 8.02
N HIS A 33 -8.57 2.48 7.50
CA HIS A 33 -9.27 1.28 7.97
C HIS A 33 -8.95 0.94 9.43
N LEU A 34 -7.69 1.08 9.86
CA LEU A 34 -7.32 0.87 11.26
C LEU A 34 -7.95 1.89 12.22
N GLU A 35 -8.08 3.15 11.81
CA GLU A 35 -8.78 4.19 12.58
C GLU A 35 -10.28 3.91 12.70
N LYS A 36 -10.86 3.20 11.72
CA LYS A 36 -12.26 2.76 11.72
C LYS A 36 -12.47 1.40 12.43
N ASP A 37 -11.45 0.91 13.14
CA ASP A 37 -11.46 -0.41 13.81
C ASP A 37 -11.72 -1.59 12.86
N ASN A 38 -11.25 -1.47 11.61
CA ASN A 38 -11.34 -2.50 10.57
C ASN A 38 -9.94 -3.07 10.24
N PRO A 39 -9.32 -3.83 11.17
CA PRO A 39 -7.94 -4.30 11.00
C PRO A 39 -7.78 -5.40 9.94
N GLN A 40 -8.85 -6.12 9.57
CA GLN A 40 -8.79 -7.17 8.54
C GLN A 40 -8.62 -6.56 7.14
N GLU A 41 -9.44 -5.56 6.83
CA GLU A 41 -9.37 -4.80 5.58
C GLU A 41 -8.02 -4.09 5.45
N ALA A 42 -7.51 -3.54 6.55
CA ALA A 42 -6.18 -2.95 6.58
C ALA A 42 -5.10 -3.96 6.18
N LEU A 43 -5.13 -5.19 6.70
CA LEU A 43 -4.18 -6.25 6.32
C LEU A 43 -4.28 -6.60 4.83
N ILE A 44 -5.49 -6.67 4.27
CA ILE A 44 -5.69 -6.96 2.84
C ILE A 44 -5.02 -5.87 1.99
N ILE A 45 -5.29 -4.59 2.30
CA ILE A 45 -4.70 -3.45 1.59
C ILE A 45 -3.17 -3.45 1.72
N LEU A 46 -2.65 -3.71 2.93
CA LEU A 46 -1.20 -3.73 3.18
C LEU A 46 -0.50 -4.86 2.44
N ASN A 47 -1.05 -6.07 2.47
CA ASN A 47 -0.48 -7.20 1.75
C ASN A 47 -0.52 -6.99 0.23
N ALA A 48 -1.61 -6.44 -0.30
CA ALA A 48 -1.70 -6.11 -1.72
C ALA A 48 -0.67 -5.04 -2.12
N GLY A 49 -0.52 -3.98 -1.32
CA GLY A 49 0.47 -2.93 -1.60
C GLY A 49 1.91 -3.42 -1.48
N LEU A 50 2.21 -4.29 -0.53
CA LEU A 50 3.55 -4.87 -0.36
C LEU A 50 3.98 -5.77 -1.53
N ILE A 51 3.06 -6.25 -2.39
CA ILE A 51 3.44 -6.92 -3.64
C ILE A 51 4.23 -5.97 -4.55
N HIS A 52 3.83 -4.70 -4.60
CA HIS A 52 4.47 -3.66 -5.42
C HIS A 52 5.55 -2.88 -4.65
N TYR A 53 5.46 -2.83 -3.32
CA TYR A 53 6.41 -2.13 -2.45
C TYR A 53 6.93 -3.07 -1.32
N PRO A 54 7.73 -4.11 -1.63
CA PRO A 54 8.05 -5.20 -0.67
C PRO A 54 8.71 -4.76 0.63
N ASP A 55 9.52 -3.70 0.56
CA ASP A 55 10.30 -3.17 1.69
C ASP A 55 9.77 -1.81 2.17
N HIS A 56 8.46 -1.57 2.06
CA HIS A 56 7.88 -0.34 2.58
C HIS A 56 7.84 -0.36 4.13
N PRO A 57 8.62 0.49 4.84
CA PRO A 57 8.76 0.35 6.30
C PRO A 57 7.46 0.61 7.05
N VAL A 58 6.74 1.68 6.68
CA VAL A 58 5.46 2.03 7.29
C VAL A 58 4.42 0.91 7.14
N ALA A 59 4.35 0.26 5.98
CA ALA A 59 3.42 -0.84 5.74
C ALA A 59 3.67 -2.00 6.71
N ILE A 60 4.94 -2.35 6.93
CA ILE A 60 5.33 -3.41 7.87
C ILE A 60 4.90 -3.08 9.31
N PHE A 61 5.09 -1.84 9.76
CA PHE A 61 4.63 -1.42 11.09
C PHE A 61 3.10 -1.37 11.19
N LEU A 62 2.39 -0.99 10.12
CA LEU A 62 0.93 -1.03 10.09
C LEU A 62 0.39 -2.47 10.11
N ILE A 63 1.07 -3.43 9.49
CA ILE A 63 0.73 -4.87 9.61
C ILE A 63 0.90 -5.32 11.06
N ALA A 64 1.98 -4.93 11.73
CA ALA A 64 2.18 -5.24 13.14
C ALA A 64 1.07 -4.64 14.02
N LYS A 65 0.67 -3.39 13.75
CA LYS A 65 -0.46 -2.72 14.43
C LYS A 65 -1.78 -3.45 14.18
N ALA A 66 -2.06 -3.85 12.94
CA ALA A 66 -3.27 -4.58 12.58
C ALA A 66 -3.33 -5.96 13.26
N HIS A 67 -2.23 -6.71 13.28
CA HIS A 67 -2.16 -7.97 14.03
C HIS A 67 -2.32 -7.78 15.54
N THR A 68 -1.82 -6.68 16.10
CA THR A 68 -2.02 -6.34 17.52
C THR A 68 -3.49 -6.07 17.83
N ALA A 69 -4.17 -5.31 16.96
CA ALA A 69 -5.61 -5.06 17.07
C ALA A 69 -6.40 -6.38 17.07
N LEU A 70 -6.06 -7.31 16.17
CA LEU A 70 -6.63 -8.65 16.07
C LEU A 70 -6.26 -9.61 17.23
N GLY A 71 -5.31 -9.24 18.10
CA GLY A 71 -4.81 -10.10 19.18
C GLY A 71 -3.77 -11.15 18.73
N ASN A 72 -3.32 -11.08 17.48
CA ASN A 72 -2.31 -11.97 16.90
C ASN A 72 -0.88 -11.51 17.26
N TYR A 73 -0.56 -11.50 18.56
CA TYR A 73 0.68 -10.92 19.09
C TYR A 73 1.97 -11.52 18.52
N SER A 74 1.98 -12.83 18.26
CA SER A 74 3.15 -13.51 17.67
C SER A 74 3.51 -12.93 16.30
N GLN A 75 2.50 -12.76 15.42
CA GLN A 75 2.70 -12.15 14.11
C GLN A 75 3.08 -10.67 14.24
N ALA A 76 2.44 -9.95 15.15
CA ALA A 76 2.76 -8.54 15.40
C ALA A 76 4.25 -8.35 15.75
N ILE A 77 4.79 -9.16 16.65
CA ILE A 77 6.20 -9.10 17.07
C ILE A 77 7.13 -9.47 15.90
N LYS A 78 6.78 -10.49 15.10
CA LYS A 78 7.55 -10.88 13.91
C LYS A 78 7.68 -9.72 12.91
N PHE A 79 6.57 -9.08 12.56
CA PHE A 79 6.59 -7.93 11.64
C PHE A 79 7.26 -6.71 12.27
N LEU A 80 7.12 -6.50 13.58
CA LEU A 80 7.81 -5.42 14.29
C LEU A 80 9.33 -5.59 14.21
N LYS A 81 9.83 -6.82 14.45
CA LYS A 81 11.25 -7.15 14.29
C LYS A 81 11.71 -6.85 12.88
N LYS A 82 11.00 -7.36 11.86
CA LYS A 82 11.31 -7.09 10.44
C LYS A 82 11.37 -5.58 10.15
N GLY A 83 10.41 -4.81 10.63
CA GLY A 83 10.35 -3.37 10.43
C GLY A 83 11.52 -2.64 11.10
N SER A 84 11.91 -3.04 12.31
CA SER A 84 13.03 -2.46 13.04
C SER A 84 14.40 -2.73 12.40
N GLU A 85 14.57 -3.94 11.84
CA GLU A 85 15.76 -4.33 11.09
C GLU A 85 15.86 -3.49 9.82
N LEU A 86 14.75 -3.32 9.10
CA LEU A 86 14.68 -2.54 7.87
C LEU A 86 15.07 -1.06 8.07
N ILE A 87 14.63 -0.44 9.17
CA ILE A 87 14.99 0.97 9.47
C ILE A 87 16.27 1.09 10.33
N HIS A 88 16.94 -0.02 10.62
CA HIS A 88 18.16 -0.07 11.43
C HIS A 88 18.02 0.60 12.82
N SER A 89 16.88 0.42 13.48
CA SER A 89 16.59 1.05 14.77
C SER A 89 16.09 0.04 15.79
N PRO A 90 16.99 -0.51 16.63
CA PRO A 90 16.61 -1.38 17.75
C PRO A 90 15.71 -0.65 18.76
N LYS A 91 15.92 0.65 18.97
CA LYS A 91 15.09 1.47 19.85
C LYS A 91 13.62 1.49 19.42
N THR A 92 13.37 1.42 18.12
CA THR A 92 12.00 1.38 17.57
C THR A 92 11.33 0.04 17.89
N TYR A 93 12.07 -1.06 17.85
CA TYR A 93 11.58 -2.37 18.29
C TYR A 93 11.16 -2.32 19.76
N ASP A 94 12.04 -1.86 20.65
CA ASP A 94 11.78 -1.82 22.09
C ASP A 94 10.62 -0.89 22.45
N PHE A 95 10.44 0.20 21.70
CA PHE A 95 9.32 1.11 21.87
C PHE A 95 7.99 0.40 21.57
N TYR A 96 7.83 -0.15 20.37
CA TYR A 96 6.57 -0.78 19.98
C TYR A 96 6.31 -2.12 20.68
N LEU A 97 7.36 -2.84 21.11
CA LEU A 97 7.19 -4.05 21.90
C LEU A 97 6.49 -3.73 23.22
N ARG A 98 6.93 -2.68 23.91
CA ARG A 98 6.28 -2.20 25.15
C ARG A 98 4.83 -1.78 24.93
N GLU A 99 4.53 -1.11 23.82
CA GLU A 99 3.15 -0.75 23.45
C GLU A 99 2.28 -2.01 23.28
N ILE A 100 2.77 -3.02 22.56
CA ILE A 100 2.05 -4.29 22.36
C ILE A 100 1.82 -5.01 23.69
N GLU A 101 2.82 -5.05 24.57
CA GLU A 101 2.72 -5.65 25.90
C GLU A 101 1.69 -4.93 26.78
N ALA A 102 1.65 -3.58 26.73
CA ALA A 102 0.66 -2.79 27.44
C ALA A 102 -0.76 -3.10 26.96
N ILE A 103 -0.98 -3.16 25.63
CA ILE A 103 -2.28 -3.52 25.03
C ILE A 103 -2.67 -4.95 25.41
N LYS A 104 -1.72 -5.89 25.38
CA LYS A 104 -1.94 -7.28 25.80
C LYS A 104 -2.36 -7.36 27.26
N LYS A 105 -1.67 -6.65 28.15
CA LYS A 105 -1.99 -6.61 29.58
C LYS A 105 -3.37 -5.98 29.83
N GLN A 106 -3.69 -4.89 29.14
CA GLN A 106 -5.01 -4.26 29.22
C GLN A 106 -6.11 -5.24 28.79
N LYS A 107 -5.98 -5.88 27.62
CA LYS A 107 -6.98 -6.87 27.17
C LYS A 107 -7.13 -8.04 28.16
N ILE A 108 -6.03 -8.51 28.77
CA ILE A 108 -6.11 -9.54 29.81
C ILE A 108 -6.86 -9.02 31.05
N PHE A 109 -6.59 -7.80 31.50
CA PHE A 109 -7.25 -7.20 32.67
C PHE A 109 -8.76 -7.04 32.46
N TYR A 110 -9.20 -6.49 31.33
CA TYR A 110 -10.63 -6.36 31.01
C TYR A 110 -11.35 -7.72 30.89
N ASN A 111 -10.65 -8.77 30.43
CA ASN A 111 -11.21 -10.12 30.36
C ASN A 111 -11.34 -10.82 31.73
N VAL A 112 -10.71 -10.28 32.78
CA VAL A 112 -10.77 -10.85 34.15
C VAL A 112 -12.00 -10.35 34.92
N ASP A 113 -12.49 -9.15 34.63
CA ASP A 113 -13.69 -8.59 35.28
C ASP A 113 -15.02 -9.20 34.78
N ASP A 114 -15.00 -9.93 33.65
CA ASP A 114 -16.19 -10.56 33.04
C ASP A 114 -16.29 -12.09 33.29
N LYS A 115 -15.54 -12.63 34.26
CA LYS A 115 -15.59 -14.06 34.59
C LYS A 115 -15.78 -14.37 36.07
N SER A 116 -17.02 -14.22 36.50
CA SER A 116 -17.63 -15.07 37.53
C SER A 116 -18.04 -16.44 36.95
N VAL A 117 -17.12 -17.17 36.31
CA VAL A 117 -17.28 -18.62 36.12
C VAL A 117 -15.91 -19.30 36.31
N LYS A 118 -15.80 -20.02 37.42
CA LYS A 118 -14.68 -20.90 37.76
C LYS A 118 -14.58 -22.06 36.76
N GLN A 119 -13.35 -22.40 36.36
CA GLN A 119 -12.65 -23.71 36.51
C GLN A 119 -11.69 -24.01 35.33
N PRO A 120 -10.68 -24.90 35.50
CA PRO A 120 -9.32 -24.53 35.91
C PRO A 120 -8.26 -24.84 34.84
N ALA A 121 -7.01 -24.52 35.15
CA ALA A 121 -5.83 -24.77 34.33
C ALA A 121 -5.74 -26.21 33.80
N GLN A 122 -5.46 -26.34 32.50
CA GLN A 122 -4.83 -27.52 31.91
C GLN A 122 -3.70 -27.07 30.98
N GLN A 123 -2.47 -27.47 31.35
CA GLN A 123 -1.36 -27.62 30.40
C GLN A 123 -1.79 -28.63 29.34
N LYS A 124 -1.69 -28.28 28.06
CA LYS A 124 -1.62 -29.24 26.95
C LYS A 124 -0.85 -28.63 25.78
N GLU A 125 0.33 -29.22 25.60
CA GLU A 125 1.08 -29.48 24.37
C GLU A 125 0.71 -28.68 23.10
N GLU A 126 1.74 -27.99 22.64
CA GLU A 126 2.04 -27.58 21.27
C GLU A 126 1.53 -28.61 20.24
N LYS A 127 0.40 -28.31 19.60
CA LYS A 127 0.04 -28.91 18.31
C LYS A 127 -0.09 -27.82 17.28
N ASP A 128 0.77 -27.95 16.28
CA ASP A 128 0.92 -27.11 15.11
C ASP A 128 -0.40 -26.98 14.33
N LEU A 129 -1.10 -25.87 14.55
CA LEU A 129 -2.37 -25.52 13.90
C LEU A 129 -2.16 -24.91 12.49
N THR A 130 -0.93 -24.91 11.97
CA THR A 130 -0.64 -24.49 10.59
C THR A 130 -1.12 -25.52 9.54
N SER A 131 -1.52 -26.73 9.94
CA SER A 131 -1.94 -27.79 9.00
C SER A 131 -3.42 -27.78 8.59
N VAL A 132 -4.29 -27.05 9.30
CA VAL A 132 -5.75 -27.13 9.05
C VAL A 132 -6.28 -25.94 8.24
N PHE A 133 -5.68 -24.74 8.35
CA PHE A 133 -6.16 -23.57 7.60
C PHE A 133 -5.53 -23.39 6.22
N PHE A 134 -4.41 -24.06 5.93
CA PHE A 134 -3.62 -23.85 4.71
C PHE A 134 -3.75 -24.96 3.65
N THR A 135 -4.48 -26.05 3.91
CA THR A 135 -4.44 -27.21 3.01
C THR A 135 -5.64 -27.31 2.07
N GLU A 136 -6.87 -27.08 2.52
CA GLU A 136 -8.04 -27.27 1.65
C GLU A 136 -8.34 -26.05 0.77
N THR A 137 -8.21 -24.84 1.32
CA THR A 137 -8.47 -23.58 0.61
C THR A 137 -7.38 -23.29 -0.42
N VAL A 138 -6.11 -23.49 -0.06
CA VAL A 138 -4.98 -23.30 -0.97
C VAL A 138 -4.95 -24.38 -2.05
N LYS A 139 -5.36 -25.63 -1.75
CA LYS A 139 -5.52 -26.68 -2.78
C LYS A 139 -6.65 -26.34 -3.76
N LYS A 140 -7.80 -25.86 -3.29
CA LYS A 140 -8.89 -25.41 -4.16
C LYS A 140 -8.46 -24.25 -5.05
N ILE A 141 -7.78 -23.25 -4.50
CA ILE A 141 -7.27 -22.10 -5.27
C ILE A 141 -6.21 -22.57 -6.29
N ALA A 142 -5.35 -23.53 -5.94
CA ALA A 142 -4.35 -24.08 -6.86
C ALA A 142 -4.97 -24.95 -7.97
N GLU A 143 -6.07 -25.66 -7.69
CA GLU A 143 -6.82 -26.44 -8.68
C GLU A 143 -7.62 -25.52 -9.63
N GLU A 144 -8.29 -24.49 -9.10
CA GLU A 144 -8.98 -23.47 -9.91
C GLU A 144 -8.01 -22.67 -10.80
N LEU A 145 -6.79 -22.37 -10.33
CA LEU A 145 -5.75 -21.73 -11.13
C LEU A 145 -5.22 -22.64 -12.25
N LYS A 146 -5.09 -23.96 -12.01
CA LYS A 146 -4.71 -24.94 -13.04
C LYS A 146 -5.79 -25.16 -14.10
N GLU A 147 -7.06 -25.12 -13.71
CA GLU A 147 -8.17 -25.18 -14.67
C GLU A 147 -8.25 -23.91 -15.53
N ALA A 148 -7.99 -22.73 -14.95
CA ALA A 148 -7.91 -21.47 -15.68
C ALA A 148 -6.70 -21.41 -16.65
N GLU A 149 -5.57 -22.03 -16.28
CA GLU A 149 -4.37 -22.10 -17.14
C GLU A 149 -4.61 -22.94 -18.40
N ASN A 150 -5.41 -24.01 -18.31
CA ASN A 150 -5.75 -24.86 -19.46
C ASN A 150 -6.73 -24.19 -20.46
N VAL A 151 -7.42 -23.12 -20.07
CA VAL A 151 -8.28 -22.33 -20.97
C VAL A 151 -7.47 -21.30 -21.77
N LEU A 152 -6.29 -20.89 -21.28
CA LEU A 152 -5.47 -19.83 -21.89
C LEU A 152 -4.45 -20.35 -22.92
N ILE A 153 -4.20 -21.67 -22.99
CA ILE A 153 -3.18 -22.26 -23.88
C ILE A 153 -3.64 -22.36 -25.36
N ASN A 154 -4.92 -22.12 -25.67
CA ASN A 154 -5.44 -22.22 -27.05
C ASN A 154 -5.62 -20.87 -27.80
N SER A 155 -5.04 -19.78 -27.32
CA SER A 155 -5.00 -18.54 -28.11
C SER A 155 -3.66 -17.82 -27.95
N VAL A 156 -2.62 -18.38 -28.56
CA VAL A 156 -1.41 -17.62 -28.89
C VAL A 156 -1.58 -17.12 -30.31
N GLN A 157 -1.73 -15.81 -30.48
CA GLN A 157 -0.99 -14.96 -31.42
C GLN A 157 -1.62 -13.57 -31.42
N GLU A 158 -1.00 -12.64 -30.69
CA GLU A 158 -0.88 -11.23 -31.12
C GLU A 158 0.23 -10.58 -30.26
N GLU A 159 1.15 -9.90 -30.94
CA GLU A 159 2.32 -9.23 -30.35
C GLU A 159 1.90 -8.15 -29.32
N PRO A 160 2.75 -7.84 -28.32
CA PRO A 160 2.44 -6.80 -27.36
C PRO A 160 2.57 -5.42 -28.02
N GLN A 161 1.48 -4.92 -28.59
CA GLN A 161 1.34 -3.50 -28.85
C GLN A 161 1.16 -2.80 -27.51
N SER A 162 2.15 -1.98 -27.14
CA SER A 162 2.09 -1.06 -26.01
C SER A 162 0.82 -0.20 -26.11
N PRO A 163 -0.10 -0.22 -25.13
CA PRO A 163 -1.25 0.67 -25.17
C PRO A 163 -0.78 2.11 -24.95
N SER A 164 -0.84 2.94 -25.99
CA SER A 164 -0.64 4.39 -25.86
C SER A 164 -1.86 4.99 -25.17
N TYR A 165 -1.83 5.07 -23.84
CA TYR A 165 -2.84 5.83 -23.12
C TYR A 165 -2.49 7.32 -23.20
N ASN A 166 -3.21 8.08 -24.04
CA ASN A 166 -3.22 9.54 -23.94
C ASN A 166 -3.92 9.94 -22.63
N LEU A 167 -3.16 10.10 -21.55
CA LEU A 167 -3.66 10.25 -20.16
C LEU A 167 -3.86 11.69 -19.69
N ILE A 168 -3.67 12.69 -20.55
CA ILE A 168 -3.80 14.09 -20.12
C ILE A 168 -5.16 14.65 -20.55
N ASP A 169 -6.22 14.10 -19.94
CA ASP A 169 -7.55 14.69 -19.96
C ASP A 169 -7.55 16.03 -19.20
N ASP A 170 -8.41 16.97 -19.61
CA ASP A 170 -8.45 18.34 -19.07
C ASP A 170 -8.95 18.42 -17.61
N SER A 171 -9.42 17.29 -17.08
CA SER A 171 -9.80 17.08 -15.69
C SER A 171 -8.61 16.85 -14.73
N LEU A 172 -7.43 16.49 -15.24
CA LEU A 172 -6.27 16.20 -14.40
C LEU A 172 -5.67 17.50 -13.80
N ILE A 173 -5.45 17.52 -12.48
CA ILE A 173 -4.80 18.66 -11.80
C ILE A 173 -3.34 18.73 -12.24
N LEU A 174 -3.07 19.59 -13.23
CA LEU A 174 -1.73 19.81 -13.75
C LEU A 174 -0.92 20.66 -12.75
N SER A 175 0.25 20.18 -12.37
CA SER A 175 1.15 20.88 -11.46
C SER A 175 2.61 20.67 -11.86
N GLU A 176 3.47 21.61 -11.48
CA GLU A 176 4.91 21.51 -11.73
C GLU A 176 5.51 20.25 -11.08
N THR A 177 5.02 19.87 -9.90
CA THR A 177 5.43 18.65 -9.20
C THR A 177 5.09 17.40 -10.01
N LEU A 178 3.90 17.36 -10.63
CA LEU A 178 3.51 16.25 -11.49
C LEU A 178 4.45 16.15 -12.70
N ALA A 179 4.75 17.26 -13.37
CA ALA A 179 5.70 17.27 -14.48
C ALA A 179 7.09 16.75 -14.05
N LYS A 180 7.59 17.16 -12.87
CA LYS A 180 8.87 16.67 -12.32
C LYS A 180 8.88 15.17 -12.05
N ILE A 181 7.74 14.58 -11.63
CA ILE A 181 7.63 13.13 -11.44
C ILE A 181 7.85 12.40 -12.77
N TYR A 182 7.19 12.85 -13.84
CA TYR A 182 7.38 12.28 -15.19
C TYR A 182 8.82 12.42 -15.68
N VAL A 183 9.48 13.56 -15.42
CA VAL A 183 10.91 13.73 -15.73
C VAL A 183 11.78 12.70 -15.00
N ASN A 184 11.51 12.44 -13.72
CA ASN A 184 12.25 11.45 -12.93
C ASN A 184 12.01 10.02 -13.41
N GLN A 185 10.82 9.74 -13.96
CA GLN A 185 10.46 8.46 -14.56
C GLN A 185 11.01 8.29 -15.99
N ARG A 186 11.72 9.29 -16.53
CA ARG A 186 12.18 9.37 -17.93
C ARG A 186 11.07 9.41 -18.98
N GLU A 187 9.85 9.71 -18.56
CA GLU A 187 8.71 9.90 -19.43
C GLU A 187 8.68 11.36 -19.94
N TYR A 188 9.65 11.71 -20.80
CA TYR A 188 9.89 13.10 -21.19
C TYR A 188 8.75 13.69 -22.03
N GLU A 189 8.07 12.89 -22.86
CA GLU A 189 6.95 13.34 -23.70
C GLU A 189 5.77 13.84 -22.86
N GLU A 190 5.40 13.08 -21.83
CA GLU A 190 4.31 13.43 -20.92
C GLU A 190 4.69 14.63 -20.04
N ALA A 191 5.95 14.69 -19.58
CA ALA A 191 6.46 15.87 -18.88
C ALA A 191 6.38 17.15 -19.72
N ILE A 192 6.74 17.07 -21.02
CA ILE A 192 6.64 18.21 -21.96
C ILE A 192 5.18 18.65 -22.12
N ARG A 193 4.26 17.73 -22.36
CA ARG A 193 2.82 18.04 -22.51
C ARG A 193 2.26 18.76 -21.29
N ILE A 194 2.63 18.32 -20.08
CA ILE A 194 2.20 18.98 -18.85
C ILE A 194 2.77 20.40 -18.74
N TYR A 195 4.06 20.59 -19.07
CA TYR A 195 4.67 21.93 -19.07
C TYR A 195 4.04 22.86 -20.11
N GLU A 196 3.67 22.37 -21.29
CA GLU A 196 2.97 23.13 -22.32
C GLU A 196 1.59 23.60 -21.82
N LYS A 197 0.81 22.70 -21.19
CA LYS A 197 -0.48 23.07 -20.59
C LYS A 197 -0.31 24.04 -19.41
N LEU A 198 0.73 23.88 -18.57
CA LEU A 198 1.03 24.80 -17.46
C LEU A 198 1.42 26.20 -17.94
N LYS A 199 2.14 26.30 -19.07
CA LYS A 199 2.47 27.57 -19.71
C LYS A 199 1.23 28.35 -20.12
N VAL A 200 0.20 27.67 -20.65
CA VAL A 200 -1.08 28.32 -20.99
C VAL A 200 -1.82 28.78 -19.73
N LYS A 201 -1.83 27.97 -18.66
CA LYS A 201 -2.53 28.31 -17.41
C LYS A 201 -1.82 29.36 -16.55
N ILE A 202 -0.48 29.45 -16.62
CA ILE A 202 0.35 30.33 -15.78
C ILE A 202 1.31 31.12 -16.69
N PRO A 203 0.81 32.12 -17.44
CA PRO A 203 1.61 32.85 -18.42
C PRO A 203 2.77 33.63 -17.78
N GLU A 204 2.65 34.04 -16.51
CA GLU A 204 3.72 34.70 -15.74
C GLU A 204 5.01 33.88 -15.67
N LYS A 205 4.91 32.55 -15.77
CA LYS A 205 6.04 31.62 -15.73
C LYS A 205 6.38 31.04 -17.12
N SER A 206 5.86 31.59 -18.21
CA SER A 206 6.07 31.04 -19.56
C SER A 206 7.55 30.78 -19.87
N ASN A 207 8.43 31.76 -19.62
CA ASN A 207 9.86 31.63 -19.89
C ASN A 207 10.53 30.47 -19.13
N TYR A 208 10.07 30.21 -17.90
CA TYR A 208 10.55 29.09 -17.09
C TYR A 208 10.12 27.75 -17.71
N PHE A 209 8.86 27.64 -18.11
CA PHE A 209 8.35 26.43 -18.75
C PHE A 209 8.98 26.18 -20.12
N ASP A 210 9.20 27.23 -20.92
CA ASP A 210 9.89 27.13 -22.20
C ASP A 210 11.32 26.61 -22.05
N SER A 211 12.04 27.08 -21.02
CA SER A 211 13.38 26.57 -20.68
C SER A 211 13.34 25.08 -20.32
N LYS A 212 12.37 24.65 -19.50
CA LYS A 212 12.22 23.24 -19.10
C LYS A 212 11.82 22.34 -20.27
N ILE A 213 10.92 22.80 -21.14
CA ILE A 213 10.55 22.07 -22.36
C ILE A 213 11.76 21.89 -23.26
N GLY A 214 12.60 22.93 -23.44
CA GLY A 214 13.84 22.84 -24.20
C GLY A 214 14.82 21.81 -23.65
N GLU A 215 15.08 21.85 -22.34
CA GLU A 215 15.93 20.86 -21.66
C GLU A 215 15.43 19.42 -21.86
N LEU A 216 14.11 19.19 -21.80
CA LEU A 216 13.52 17.86 -21.94
C LEU A 216 13.53 17.35 -23.37
N LYS A 217 13.34 18.23 -24.37
CA LYS A 217 13.46 17.86 -25.79
C LYS A 217 14.87 17.39 -26.13
N LEU A 218 15.90 18.08 -25.63
CA LEU A 218 17.29 17.66 -25.80
C LEU A 218 17.57 16.29 -25.16
N LYS A 219 17.00 16.02 -23.98
CA LYS A 219 17.13 14.70 -23.33
C LYS A 219 16.43 13.61 -24.12
N LEU A 220 15.24 13.88 -24.64
CA LEU A 220 14.50 12.95 -25.48
C LEU A 220 15.28 12.58 -26.75
N GLU A 221 15.95 13.55 -27.38
CA GLU A 221 16.82 13.31 -28.55
C GLU A 221 18.09 12.53 -28.19
N THR A 222 18.65 12.76 -26.99
CA THR A 222 19.90 12.09 -26.55
C THR A 222 19.66 10.65 -26.13
N ASP A 223 18.52 10.34 -25.50
CA ASP A 223 18.17 8.98 -25.05
C ASP A 223 17.68 8.06 -26.21
N GLN A 224 17.53 8.59 -27.43
CA GLN A 224 17.14 7.83 -28.63
C GLN A 224 18.32 7.33 -29.49
N ILE A 225 19.57 7.60 -29.08
CA ILE A 225 20.83 7.20 -29.75
C ILE A 225 21.54 6.12 -28.95
#